data_AF-A0A7V3D5V8-F1
#
_entry.id   AF-A0A7V3D5V8-F1
#
_cell.length_a   1.000
_cell.length_b   1.000
_cell.length_c   1.000
_cell.angle_alpha   90.00
_cell.angle_beta   90.00
_cell.angle_gamma   90.00
#
_symmetry.space_group_name_H-M   'P 1'
#
loop_
_entity.id
_entity.type
_entity.pdbx_description
1 polymer ?
#
loop_
_entity_poly.entity_id
_entity_poly.type
_entity_poly.pdbx_seq_one_letter_code
_entity_poly.pdbx_strand_id
1 'polypeptide(L)'
;MRGPPMPKTLLALLFLPTLAHAGERWPEFRGPTADGHSDEKNLPLHWDEKTNIRWKTKIHGKGWSSPVLWGKQIWMTTAPPDGKELFAVCVDRDSGKIVHDIKVFSIAKPAFCHPFNSYASPTPAVEEGRVYVHFGSAGTACLDTASGKVLWTRQDLPCDHFRGPGSSPILFGDLLILTFDGFDENYLVALNRKDGKTVWKAERNIKPDQSDGDWRKAYSTPAIIKLQDRSLLVSPGAMTSIALDPATGKEIWRVKHGGMNAASRPIFHDGKAIFTTGYNRGKSLVAVRIDGRGEVTQSHVAWTYDRGVPTRPSPLLVGDLLFLISDQGFATCLEAKTG
;
A
#
# COMPACT_ATOMS: atom_id res chain seq x y z
N MET A 1 -41.92 10.00 59.62
CA MET A 1 -41.96 8.98 58.56
C MET A 1 -41.11 9.45 57.38
N ARG A 2 -39.93 8.87 57.18
CA ARG A 2 -39.08 9.09 56.00
C ARG A 2 -38.95 7.74 55.29
N GLY A 3 -39.41 7.65 54.04
CA GLY A 3 -39.41 6.42 53.25
C GLY A 3 -38.01 6.00 52.79
N PRO A 4 -37.81 4.73 52.38
CA PRO A 4 -36.50 4.20 52.03
C PRO A 4 -36.03 4.71 50.66
N PRO A 5 -34.70 4.76 50.40
CA PRO A 5 -34.17 5.25 49.15
C PRO A 5 -34.29 4.19 48.04
N MET A 6 -34.67 4.62 46.83
CA MET A 6 -34.68 3.77 45.63
C MET A 6 -33.25 3.43 45.17
N PRO A 7 -33.00 2.22 44.67
CA PRO A 7 -31.70 1.85 44.10
C PRO A 7 -31.51 2.51 42.72
N LYS A 8 -30.36 3.18 42.54
CA LYS A 8 -29.93 3.72 41.24
C LYS A 8 -29.40 2.57 40.37
N THR A 9 -30.19 2.13 39.40
CA THR A 9 -29.75 1.18 38.38
C THR A 9 -28.76 1.87 37.44
N LEU A 10 -27.48 1.52 37.53
CA LEU A 10 -26.42 2.01 36.64
C LEU A 10 -26.53 1.24 35.32
N LEU A 11 -26.99 1.92 34.26
CA LEU A 11 -27.06 1.35 32.92
C LEU A 11 -25.66 1.34 32.30
N ALA A 12 -24.96 0.20 32.36
CA ALA A 12 -23.69 0.02 31.68
C ALA A 12 -23.94 -0.09 30.16
N LEU A 13 -23.59 0.95 29.40
CA LEU A 13 -23.52 0.87 27.95
C LEU A 13 -22.34 -0.04 27.56
N LEU A 14 -22.65 -1.29 27.23
CA LEU A 14 -21.74 -2.20 26.54
C LEU A 14 -21.52 -1.66 25.11
N PHE A 15 -20.38 -1.00 24.90
CA PHE A 15 -19.85 -0.77 23.56
C PHE A 15 -19.41 -2.11 22.97
N LEU A 16 -20.29 -2.75 22.20
CA LEU A 16 -19.94 -3.86 21.33
C LEU A 16 -19.00 -3.32 20.23
N PRO A 17 -17.76 -3.83 20.09
CA PRO A 17 -16.92 -3.46 18.96
C PRO A 17 -17.60 -3.96 17.69
N THR A 18 -17.92 -3.05 16.77
CA THR A 18 -18.35 -3.41 15.42
C THR A 18 -17.19 -4.12 14.74
N LEU A 19 -17.27 -5.45 14.67
CA LEU A 19 -16.45 -6.27 13.79
C LEU A 19 -16.71 -5.78 12.36
N ALA A 20 -15.75 -5.05 11.80
CA ALA A 20 -15.79 -4.62 10.41
C ALA A 20 -15.85 -5.88 9.54
N HIS A 21 -16.98 -6.11 8.87
CA HIS A 21 -17.11 -7.19 7.89
C HIS A 21 -16.20 -6.88 6.69
N ALA A 22 -15.11 -7.66 6.55
CA ALA A 22 -14.21 -7.56 5.40
C ALA A 22 -14.94 -7.73 4.04
N GLY A 23 -16.07 -8.44 4.01
CA GLY A 23 -16.88 -8.65 2.81
C GLY A 23 -17.42 -7.40 2.12
N GLU A 24 -17.48 -6.27 2.84
CA GLU A 24 -17.94 -5.00 2.27
C GLU A 24 -16.81 -3.97 2.12
N ARG A 25 -15.58 -4.29 2.57
CA ARG A 25 -14.50 -3.29 2.67
C ARG A 25 -13.15 -3.90 2.33
N TRP A 26 -12.57 -3.40 1.24
CA TRP A 26 -11.18 -3.64 0.83
C TRP A 26 -10.55 -2.29 0.53
N PRO A 27 -10.24 -1.48 1.56
CA PRO A 27 -10.09 -0.03 1.41
C PRO A 27 -8.79 0.42 0.75
N GLU A 28 -7.73 -0.36 0.79
CA GLU A 28 -6.43 0.02 0.21
C GLU A 28 -5.69 -1.18 -0.39
N PHE A 29 -4.49 -0.96 -0.92
CA PHE A 29 -3.67 -2.01 -1.49
C PHE A 29 -3.46 -3.16 -0.51
N ARG A 30 -3.84 -4.38 -0.90
CA ARG A 30 -3.83 -5.59 -0.04
C ARG A 30 -4.82 -5.58 1.13
N GLY A 31 -5.89 -4.79 1.04
CA GLY A 31 -7.08 -4.99 1.86
C GLY A 31 -7.06 -4.31 3.23
N PRO A 32 -8.02 -4.64 4.11
CA PRO A 32 -8.29 -3.90 5.34
C PRO A 32 -7.15 -3.93 6.36
N THR A 33 -6.32 -4.96 6.31
CA THR A 33 -5.16 -5.21 7.16
C THR A 33 -3.83 -5.03 6.44
N ALA A 34 -3.86 -4.60 5.16
CA ALA A 34 -2.69 -4.40 4.30
C ALA A 34 -1.81 -5.67 4.07
N ASP A 35 -2.29 -6.85 4.46
CA ASP A 35 -1.56 -8.12 4.41
C ASP A 35 -2.09 -9.09 3.32
N GLY A 36 -3.16 -8.73 2.63
CA GLY A 36 -3.76 -9.51 1.55
C GLY A 36 -4.73 -10.59 2.02
N HIS A 37 -5.15 -10.59 3.28
CA HIS A 37 -6.13 -11.54 3.81
C HIS A 37 -7.56 -11.05 3.62
N SER A 38 -8.46 -12.03 3.44
CA SER A 38 -9.92 -11.83 3.44
C SER A 38 -10.54 -12.82 4.42
N ASP A 39 -11.52 -12.36 5.19
CA ASP A 39 -12.30 -13.22 6.07
C ASP A 39 -13.42 -13.97 5.33
N GLU A 40 -13.65 -13.66 4.05
CA GLU A 40 -14.66 -14.32 3.23
C GLU A 40 -14.48 -15.83 3.17
N LYS A 41 -15.60 -16.55 3.23
CA LYS A 41 -15.66 -18.02 3.24
C LYS A 41 -16.42 -18.53 2.03
N ASN A 42 -16.33 -19.84 1.79
CA ASN A 42 -17.04 -20.50 0.69
C ASN A 42 -16.74 -19.90 -0.70
N LEU A 43 -15.48 -19.48 -0.90
CA LEU A 43 -15.02 -18.94 -2.17
C LEU A 43 -15.10 -20.02 -3.27
N PRO A 44 -15.53 -19.67 -4.48
CA PRO A 44 -15.59 -20.63 -5.58
C PRO A 44 -14.18 -21.10 -5.94
N LEU A 45 -13.95 -22.42 -5.91
CA LEU A 45 -12.67 -23.05 -6.28
C LEU A 45 -12.56 -23.38 -7.77
N HIS A 46 -13.68 -23.29 -8.49
CA HIS A 46 -13.75 -23.54 -9.93
C HIS A 46 -14.46 -22.36 -10.59
N TRP A 47 -13.88 -21.81 -11.65
CA TRP A 47 -14.46 -20.73 -12.43
C TRP A 47 -14.03 -20.85 -13.89
N ASP A 48 -14.90 -20.37 -14.78
CA ASP A 48 -14.62 -20.21 -16.20
C ASP A 48 -15.41 -19.00 -16.72
N GLU A 49 -15.32 -18.67 -18.02
CA GLU A 49 -16.02 -17.51 -18.61
C GLU A 49 -17.57 -17.54 -18.45
N LYS A 50 -18.16 -18.67 -18.03
CA LYS A 50 -19.60 -18.89 -17.83
C LYS A 50 -19.97 -19.33 -16.41
N THR A 51 -19.03 -19.90 -15.65
CA THR A 51 -19.28 -20.48 -14.32
C THR A 51 -18.63 -19.65 -13.23
N ASN A 52 -19.39 -19.35 -12.17
CA ASN A 52 -18.93 -18.61 -10.98
C ASN A 52 -18.35 -17.20 -11.26
N ILE A 53 -18.63 -16.62 -12.44
CA ILE A 53 -18.44 -15.20 -12.75
C ILE A 53 -19.78 -14.48 -12.64
N ARG A 54 -19.88 -13.46 -11.79
CA ARG A 54 -21.11 -12.65 -11.66
C ARG A 54 -21.30 -11.66 -12.79
N TRP A 55 -20.23 -10.98 -13.18
CA TRP A 55 -20.22 -10.02 -14.28
C TRP A 55 -18.78 -9.81 -14.76
N LYS A 56 -18.64 -9.24 -15.96
CA LYS A 56 -17.37 -8.87 -16.57
C LYS A 56 -17.54 -7.51 -17.25
N THR A 57 -16.72 -6.55 -16.84
CA THR A 57 -16.82 -5.17 -17.33
C THR A 57 -15.49 -4.74 -17.91
N LYS A 58 -15.51 -4.32 -19.18
CA LYS A 58 -14.32 -3.79 -19.84
C LYS A 58 -14.03 -2.40 -19.31
N ILE A 59 -12.83 -2.20 -18.78
CA ILE A 59 -12.31 -0.90 -18.39
C ILE A 59 -11.40 -0.39 -19.51
N HIS A 60 -11.49 0.90 -19.84
CA HIS A 60 -10.64 1.50 -20.87
C HIS A 60 -9.21 1.71 -20.36
N GLY A 61 -8.28 1.97 -21.28
CA GLY A 61 -6.89 2.24 -20.95
C GLY A 61 -6.12 1.03 -20.41
N LYS A 62 -5.12 1.31 -19.57
CA LYS A 62 -4.20 0.38 -18.93
C LYS A 62 -3.91 0.89 -17.52
N GLY A 63 -4.02 0.02 -16.51
CA GLY A 63 -3.72 0.35 -15.12
C GLY A 63 -3.46 -0.90 -14.29
N TRP A 64 -2.38 -0.91 -13.49
CA TRP A 64 -2.00 -2.01 -12.60
C TRP A 64 -2.51 -1.83 -11.16
N SER A 65 -3.27 -0.77 -10.88
CA SER A 65 -3.97 -0.61 -9.60
C SER A 65 -4.85 -1.83 -9.32
N SER A 66 -4.76 -2.36 -8.10
CA SER A 66 -5.73 -3.35 -7.63
C SER A 66 -7.07 -2.65 -7.36
N PRO A 67 -8.22 -3.34 -7.53
CA PRO A 67 -9.50 -2.80 -7.12
C PRO A 67 -9.55 -2.61 -5.60
N VAL A 68 -10.16 -1.52 -5.15
CA VAL A 68 -10.54 -1.29 -3.75
C VAL A 68 -12.05 -1.22 -3.61
N LEU A 69 -12.59 -1.68 -2.49
CA LEU A 69 -14.03 -1.83 -2.25
C LEU A 69 -14.47 -1.02 -1.03
N TRP A 70 -15.54 -0.24 -1.17
CA TRP A 70 -16.29 0.33 -0.06
C TRP A 70 -17.80 0.21 -0.29
N GLY A 71 -18.44 -0.68 0.45
CA GLY A 71 -19.86 -1.00 0.28
C GLY A 71 -20.14 -1.59 -1.10
N LYS A 72 -20.80 -0.82 -1.97
CA LYS A 72 -21.12 -1.22 -3.36
C LYS A 72 -20.16 -0.65 -4.40
N GLN A 73 -19.16 0.12 -3.99
CA GLN A 73 -18.30 0.85 -4.92
C GLN A 73 -16.95 0.17 -5.05
N ILE A 74 -16.60 -0.28 -6.25
CA ILE A 74 -15.28 -0.80 -6.59
C ILE A 74 -14.52 0.29 -7.34
N TRP A 75 -13.46 0.83 -6.73
CA TRP A 75 -12.65 1.89 -7.32
C TRP A 75 -11.31 1.35 -7.85
N MET A 76 -10.86 1.92 -8.96
CA MET A 76 -9.55 1.67 -9.57
C MET A 76 -9.07 2.89 -10.36
N THR A 77 -7.82 2.88 -10.78
CA THR A 77 -7.26 3.91 -11.66
C THR A 77 -6.90 3.34 -13.02
N THR A 78 -7.04 4.15 -14.07
CA THR A 78 -6.62 3.79 -15.43
C THR A 78 -6.06 4.99 -16.17
N ALA A 79 -5.30 4.73 -17.24
CA ALA A 79 -4.74 5.73 -18.13
C ALA A 79 -4.64 5.18 -19.57
N PRO A 80 -4.76 6.01 -20.61
CA PRO A 80 -4.39 5.61 -21.96
C PRO A 80 -2.88 5.32 -22.03
N PRO A 81 -2.41 4.52 -23.01
CA PRO A 81 -1.00 4.14 -23.13
C PRO A 81 -0.02 5.32 -23.23
N ASP A 82 -0.47 6.49 -23.70
CA ASP A 82 0.36 7.69 -23.82
C ASP A 82 0.47 8.50 -22.51
N GLY A 83 -0.31 8.16 -21.48
CA GLY A 83 -0.26 8.81 -20.17
C GLY A 83 -0.77 10.24 -20.11
N LYS A 84 -1.38 10.77 -21.17
CA LYS A 84 -1.79 12.18 -21.24
C LYS A 84 -3.03 12.50 -20.40
N GLU A 85 -3.80 11.49 -20.02
CA GLU A 85 -4.98 11.63 -19.19
C GLU A 85 -4.99 10.55 -18.10
N LEU A 86 -5.40 10.90 -16.89
CA LEU A 86 -5.37 9.99 -15.74
C LEU A 86 -6.78 9.91 -15.15
N PHE A 87 -7.28 8.69 -14.94
CA PHE A 87 -8.69 8.45 -14.62
C PHE A 87 -8.88 7.71 -13.30
N ALA A 88 -9.97 8.03 -12.63
CA ALA A 88 -10.57 7.25 -11.54
C ALA A 88 -11.85 6.60 -12.07
N VAL A 89 -11.98 5.28 -11.93
CA VAL A 89 -13.16 4.53 -12.37
C VAL A 89 -13.80 3.85 -11.17
N CYS A 90 -15.12 3.98 -11.05
CA CYS A 90 -15.93 3.27 -10.08
C CYS A 90 -16.90 2.32 -10.78
N VAL A 91 -16.92 1.08 -10.34
CA VAL A 91 -17.85 0.04 -10.78
C VAL A 91 -18.78 -0.33 -9.63
N ASP A 92 -20.07 -0.46 -9.91
CA ASP A 92 -21.03 -1.00 -8.95
C ASP A 92 -20.77 -2.50 -8.75
N ARG A 93 -20.53 -2.91 -7.50
CA ARG A 93 -20.16 -4.28 -7.10
C ARG A 93 -21.18 -5.31 -7.54
N ASP A 94 -22.47 -4.98 -7.48
CA ASP A 94 -23.54 -5.96 -7.64
C ASP A 94 -23.86 -6.17 -9.14
N SER A 95 -23.88 -5.08 -9.92
CA SER A 95 -24.26 -5.10 -11.34
C SER A 95 -23.09 -5.10 -12.32
N GLY A 96 -21.89 -4.72 -11.88
CA GLY A 96 -20.72 -4.53 -12.74
C GLY A 96 -20.77 -3.27 -13.60
N LYS A 97 -21.79 -2.40 -13.46
CA LYS A 97 -21.88 -1.18 -14.26
C LYS A 97 -20.87 -0.14 -13.80
N ILE A 98 -20.25 0.56 -14.75
CA ILE A 98 -19.44 1.75 -14.44
C ILE A 98 -20.40 2.86 -13.96
N VAL A 99 -20.20 3.33 -12.74
CA VAL A 99 -21.00 4.41 -12.13
C VAL A 99 -20.24 5.74 -12.09
N HIS A 100 -18.91 5.70 -12.10
CA HIS A 100 -18.07 6.87 -12.31
C HIS A 100 -16.92 6.55 -13.27
N ASP A 101 -16.65 7.46 -14.21
CA ASP A 101 -15.47 7.46 -15.08
C ASP A 101 -14.96 8.90 -15.17
N ILE A 102 -14.00 9.22 -14.30
CA ILE A 102 -13.64 10.60 -13.98
C ILE A 102 -12.23 10.84 -14.50
N LYS A 103 -12.09 11.75 -15.46
CA LYS A 103 -10.78 12.31 -15.81
C LYS A 103 -10.30 13.20 -14.67
N VAL A 104 -9.23 12.80 -14.01
CA VAL A 104 -8.66 13.48 -12.83
C VAL A 104 -7.60 14.49 -13.25
N PHE A 105 -6.71 14.12 -14.18
CA PHE A 105 -5.61 14.97 -14.62
C PHE A 105 -5.40 14.92 -16.13
N SER A 106 -4.87 16.01 -16.68
CA SER A 106 -4.29 16.07 -18.02
C SER A 106 -2.80 16.40 -17.92
N ILE A 107 -1.96 15.55 -18.51
CA ILE A 107 -0.50 15.61 -18.41
C ILE A 107 0.06 15.96 -19.78
N ALA A 108 0.57 17.19 -19.91
CA ALA A 108 1.09 17.68 -21.19
C ALA A 108 2.31 16.90 -21.68
N LYS A 109 3.20 16.51 -20.76
CA LYS A 109 4.44 15.76 -21.03
C LYS A 109 4.57 14.62 -20.02
N PRO A 110 3.92 13.47 -20.25
CA PRO A 110 4.03 12.33 -19.36
C PRO A 110 5.47 11.85 -19.25
N ALA A 111 5.93 11.52 -18.03
CA ALA A 111 7.24 10.93 -17.82
C ALA A 111 7.35 9.56 -18.51
N PHE A 112 8.57 9.07 -18.72
CA PHE A 112 8.75 7.72 -19.25
C PHE A 112 8.14 6.66 -18.31
N CYS A 113 7.36 5.74 -18.88
CA CYS A 113 6.80 4.60 -18.17
C CYS A 113 7.23 3.31 -18.87
N HIS A 114 7.82 2.38 -18.12
CA HIS A 114 8.28 1.11 -18.69
C HIS A 114 7.08 0.25 -19.15
N PRO A 115 7.19 -0.58 -20.20
CA PRO A 115 6.08 -1.42 -20.69
C PRO A 115 5.47 -2.38 -19.65
N PHE A 116 6.29 -2.87 -18.71
CA PHE A 116 5.83 -3.67 -17.56
C PHE A 116 5.15 -2.86 -16.45
N ASN A 117 5.07 -1.54 -16.60
CA ASN A 117 4.39 -0.61 -15.70
C ASN A 117 3.23 0.11 -16.42
N SER A 118 2.51 0.96 -15.68
CA SER A 118 1.45 1.82 -16.21
C SER A 118 1.46 3.18 -15.50
N TYR A 119 0.88 4.19 -16.13
CA TYR A 119 0.68 5.51 -15.49
C TYR A 119 -0.32 5.47 -14.32
N ALA A 120 -1.07 4.37 -14.17
CA ALA A 120 -2.10 4.15 -13.16
C ALA A 120 -1.84 2.86 -12.37
N SER A 121 -0.58 2.63 -11.99
CA SER A 121 -0.16 1.47 -11.19
C SER A 121 -0.46 1.59 -9.70
N PRO A 122 -0.32 2.76 -9.04
CA PRO A 122 -0.69 2.89 -7.63
C PRO A 122 -2.16 2.56 -7.40
N THR A 123 -2.43 1.69 -6.43
CA THR A 123 -3.79 1.33 -6.02
C THR A 123 -4.40 2.49 -5.23
N PRO A 124 -5.64 2.93 -5.53
CA PRO A 124 -6.28 3.97 -4.75
C PRO A 124 -6.55 3.53 -3.30
N ALA A 125 -6.88 4.47 -2.44
CA ALA A 125 -7.41 4.20 -1.11
C ALA A 125 -8.84 4.75 -1.01
N VAL A 126 -9.75 4.04 -0.35
CA VAL A 126 -11.15 4.45 -0.20
C VAL A 126 -11.59 4.33 1.26
N GLU A 127 -12.34 5.33 1.71
CA GLU A 127 -13.03 5.35 2.98
C GLU A 127 -14.46 5.89 2.77
N GLU A 128 -15.24 6.00 3.83
CA GLU A 128 -16.59 6.53 3.73
C GLU A 128 -16.57 7.96 3.15
N GLY A 129 -17.26 8.15 2.04
CA GLY A 129 -17.42 9.44 1.37
C GLY A 129 -16.22 9.87 0.52
N ARG A 130 -15.03 9.26 0.64
CA ARG A 130 -13.81 9.71 -0.06
C ARG A 130 -13.03 8.59 -0.72
N VAL A 131 -12.54 8.84 -1.93
CA VAL A 131 -11.53 8.02 -2.61
C VAL A 131 -10.31 8.88 -2.94
N TYR A 132 -9.12 8.32 -2.67
CA TYR A 132 -7.82 8.94 -2.89
C TYR A 132 -7.14 8.20 -4.04
N VAL A 133 -6.88 8.90 -5.13
CA VAL A 133 -6.19 8.37 -6.32
C VAL A 133 -4.81 9.00 -6.43
N HIS A 134 -3.83 8.20 -6.82
CA HIS A 134 -2.43 8.60 -6.86
C HIS A 134 -1.78 8.10 -8.15
N PHE A 135 -0.99 8.95 -8.80
CA PHE A 135 -0.33 8.65 -10.07
C PHE A 135 1.15 9.02 -10.01
N GLY A 136 1.78 8.87 -8.84
CA GLY A 136 3.14 9.35 -8.61
C GLY A 136 3.22 10.87 -8.64
N SER A 137 4.27 11.39 -9.30
CA SER A 137 4.51 12.83 -9.45
C SER A 137 3.55 13.50 -10.44
N ALA A 138 2.81 12.73 -11.25
CA ALA A 138 1.81 13.28 -12.15
C ALA A 138 0.61 13.86 -11.38
N GLY A 139 0.30 13.33 -10.20
CA GLY A 139 -0.66 13.95 -9.29
C GLY A 139 -1.30 13.00 -8.28
N THR A 140 -1.89 13.59 -7.25
CA THR A 140 -2.75 12.92 -6.26
C THR A 140 -4.04 13.72 -6.11
N ALA A 141 -5.18 13.06 -5.98
CA ALA A 141 -6.46 13.72 -5.77
C ALA A 141 -7.31 12.98 -4.73
N CYS A 142 -8.17 13.73 -4.05
CA CYS A 142 -9.30 13.20 -3.30
C CYS A 142 -10.59 13.52 -4.04
N LEU A 143 -11.47 12.54 -4.15
CA LEU A 143 -12.77 12.67 -4.78
C LEU A 143 -13.86 12.27 -3.80
N ASP A 144 -15.00 12.94 -3.89
CA ASP A 144 -16.23 12.54 -3.24
C ASP A 144 -16.79 11.29 -3.92
N THR A 145 -17.00 10.23 -3.15
CA THR A 145 -17.40 8.92 -3.71
C THR A 145 -18.82 8.90 -4.27
N ALA A 146 -19.70 9.80 -3.84
CA ALA A 146 -21.09 9.82 -4.29
C ALA A 146 -21.27 10.59 -5.61
N SER A 147 -20.60 11.73 -5.73
CA SER A 147 -20.72 12.62 -6.89
C SER A 147 -19.60 12.47 -7.90
N GLY A 148 -18.46 11.88 -7.52
CA GLY A 148 -17.24 11.87 -8.31
C GLY A 148 -16.53 13.23 -8.36
N LYS A 149 -16.98 14.22 -7.58
CA LYS A 149 -16.38 15.56 -7.58
C LYS A 149 -14.99 15.52 -6.94
N VAL A 150 -14.02 16.15 -7.59
CA VAL A 150 -12.69 16.38 -7.01
C VAL A 150 -12.81 17.36 -5.83
N LEU A 151 -12.38 16.91 -4.65
CA LEU A 151 -12.38 17.69 -3.40
C LEU A 151 -11.08 18.50 -3.25
N TRP A 152 -9.94 17.91 -3.58
CA TRP A 152 -8.64 18.57 -3.65
C TRP A 152 -7.67 17.80 -4.56
N THR A 153 -6.63 18.47 -5.04
CA THR A 153 -5.54 17.88 -5.85
C THR A 153 -4.17 18.36 -5.39
N ARG A 154 -3.12 17.58 -5.72
CA ARG A 154 -1.71 17.90 -5.53
C ARG A 154 -0.92 17.45 -6.77
N GLN A 155 -0.20 18.36 -7.41
CA GLN A 155 0.73 18.10 -8.54
C GLN A 155 2.11 18.75 -8.33
N ASP A 156 2.36 19.20 -7.11
CA ASP A 156 3.54 19.94 -6.64
C ASP A 156 4.54 19.05 -5.88
N LEU A 157 4.44 17.72 -6.03
CA LEU A 157 5.30 16.73 -5.39
C LEU A 157 6.19 16.06 -6.46
N PRO A 158 7.37 16.64 -6.77
CA PRO A 158 8.23 16.16 -7.84
C PRO A 158 8.93 14.85 -7.46
N CYS A 159 9.16 14.03 -8.48
CA CYS A 159 9.89 12.77 -8.42
C CYS A 159 9.99 12.21 -9.85
N ASP A 160 11.20 11.93 -10.32
CA ASP A 160 11.46 11.07 -11.46
C ASP A 160 11.36 9.61 -11.02
N HIS A 161 10.24 8.97 -11.36
CA HIS A 161 10.01 7.55 -11.06
C HIS A 161 10.89 6.60 -11.88
N PHE A 162 11.70 7.10 -12.82
CA PHE A 162 12.59 6.40 -13.78
C PHE A 162 11.88 5.42 -14.74
N ARG A 163 10.89 4.66 -14.27
CA ARG A 163 10.17 3.61 -15.00
C ARG A 163 8.67 3.60 -14.67
N GLY A 164 8.14 4.71 -14.17
CA GLY A 164 6.75 4.88 -13.73
C GLY A 164 6.55 4.59 -12.24
N PRO A 165 5.48 5.14 -11.63
CA PRO A 165 5.21 4.98 -10.21
C PRO A 165 4.75 3.55 -9.86
N GLY A 166 4.81 3.20 -8.57
CA GLY A 166 4.34 1.89 -8.08
C GLY A 166 3.80 1.89 -6.65
N SER A 167 4.28 2.82 -5.81
CA SER A 167 3.83 2.91 -4.41
C SER A 167 2.42 3.49 -4.31
N SER A 168 1.55 2.80 -3.58
CA SER A 168 0.17 3.20 -3.34
C SER A 168 0.04 4.12 -2.11
N PRO A 169 -0.97 5.02 -2.07
CA PRO A 169 -1.33 5.73 -0.85
C PRO A 169 -1.74 4.77 0.27
N ILE A 170 -1.47 5.16 1.52
CA ILE A 170 -1.96 4.45 2.71
C ILE A 170 -2.66 5.42 3.66
N LEU A 171 -3.62 4.90 4.42
CA LEU A 171 -4.41 5.70 5.38
C LEU A 171 -3.91 5.46 6.82
N PHE A 172 -3.50 6.52 7.52
CA PHE A 172 -3.23 6.49 8.97
C PHE A 172 -3.80 7.71 9.72
N GLY A 173 -4.72 7.53 10.68
CA GLY A 173 -5.33 8.66 11.42
C GLY A 173 -6.09 9.63 10.51
N ASP A 174 -5.65 10.90 10.44
CA ASP A 174 -6.12 11.91 9.46
C ASP A 174 -5.18 12.06 8.25
N LEU A 175 -4.17 11.19 8.14
CA LEU A 175 -3.08 11.29 7.17
C LEU A 175 -3.30 10.37 5.97
N LEU A 176 -3.06 10.90 4.78
CA LEU A 176 -2.79 10.15 3.56
C LEU A 176 -1.28 10.15 3.35
N ILE A 177 -0.63 9.00 3.47
CA ILE A 177 0.82 8.90 3.35
C ILE A 177 1.16 8.40 1.95
N LEU A 178 2.05 9.13 1.27
CA LEU A 178 2.54 8.86 -0.07
C LEU A 178 4.03 8.55 -0.01
N THR A 179 4.49 7.67 -0.88
CA THR A 179 5.92 7.30 -1.01
C THR A 179 6.40 7.69 -2.39
N PHE A 180 7.49 8.45 -2.43
CA PHE A 180 8.19 8.87 -3.63
C PHE A 180 9.60 8.31 -3.55
N ASP A 181 9.78 7.07 -4.03
CA ASP A 181 11.08 6.43 -4.13
C ASP A 181 11.61 6.56 -5.56
N GLY A 182 11.89 7.80 -5.98
CA GLY A 182 12.38 8.12 -7.31
C GLY A 182 13.87 7.92 -7.50
N PHE A 183 14.29 8.07 -8.75
CA PHE A 183 15.69 8.17 -9.12
C PHE A 183 16.32 9.42 -8.51
N ASP A 184 15.72 10.59 -8.73
CA ASP A 184 16.22 11.89 -8.29
C ASP A 184 15.91 12.21 -6.82
N GLU A 185 14.67 11.97 -6.41
CA GLU A 185 14.10 12.33 -5.10
C GLU A 185 13.65 11.08 -4.36
N ASN A 186 13.89 11.03 -3.04
CA ASN A 186 13.58 9.84 -2.23
C ASN A 186 13.01 10.24 -0.85
N TYR A 187 11.68 10.31 -0.75
CA TYR A 187 10.97 10.81 0.43
C TYR A 187 9.60 10.16 0.65
N LEU A 188 9.11 10.26 1.88
CA LEU A 188 7.70 10.05 2.22
C LEU A 188 7.06 11.38 2.57
N VAL A 189 5.77 11.52 2.30
CA VAL A 189 4.99 12.72 2.63
C VAL A 189 3.63 12.33 3.16
N ALA A 190 3.22 12.92 4.28
CA ALA A 190 1.85 12.83 4.78
C ALA A 190 1.07 14.08 4.44
N LEU A 191 -0.10 13.87 3.87
CA LEU A 191 -1.08 14.90 3.60
C LEU A 191 -2.23 14.79 4.59
N ASN A 192 -2.80 15.91 5.00
CA ASN A 192 -4.10 15.91 5.65
C ASN A 192 -5.15 15.43 4.65
N ARG A 193 -5.89 14.37 4.98
CA ARG A 193 -6.89 13.76 4.09
C ARG A 193 -8.01 14.70 3.68
N LYS A 194 -8.35 15.67 4.54
CA LYS A 194 -9.48 16.57 4.32
C LYS A 194 -9.19 17.63 3.29
N ASP A 195 -7.99 18.21 3.29
CA ASP A 195 -7.64 19.37 2.47
C ASP A 195 -6.38 19.20 1.61
N GLY A 196 -5.71 18.05 1.69
CA GLY A 196 -4.54 17.72 0.88
C GLY A 196 -3.26 18.44 1.31
N LYS A 197 -3.27 19.26 2.38
CA LYS A 197 -2.07 19.99 2.81
C LYS A 197 -1.03 19.06 3.42
N THR A 198 0.24 19.36 3.15
CA THR A 198 1.35 18.62 3.75
C THR A 198 1.37 18.81 5.27
N VAL A 199 1.39 17.69 6.01
CA VAL A 199 1.56 17.65 7.46
C VAL A 199 3.03 17.42 7.80
N TRP A 200 3.67 16.46 7.13
CA TRP A 200 5.11 16.22 7.24
C TRP A 200 5.68 15.69 5.92
N LYS A 201 6.97 15.94 5.69
CA LYS A 201 7.79 15.34 4.62
C LYS A 201 9.07 14.78 5.26
N ALA A 202 9.40 13.54 4.96
CA ALA A 202 10.55 12.83 5.51
C ALA A 202 11.48 12.38 4.38
N GLU A 203 12.65 13.00 4.30
CA GLU A 203 13.72 12.57 3.39
C GLU A 203 14.32 11.26 3.89
N ARG A 204 14.49 10.28 3.00
CA ARG A 204 15.05 8.97 3.38
C ARG A 204 16.58 9.02 3.49
N ASN A 205 17.22 10.04 2.89
CA ASN A 205 18.67 10.26 2.93
C ASN A 205 19.47 9.01 2.55
N ILE A 206 19.09 8.38 1.45
CA ILE A 206 19.78 7.22 0.87
C ILE A 206 20.83 7.76 -0.09
N LYS A 207 22.10 7.35 0.08
CA LYS A 207 23.15 7.68 -0.89
C LYS A 207 23.08 6.65 -2.03
N PRO A 208 22.61 7.03 -3.23
CA PRO A 208 22.47 6.08 -4.32
C PRO A 208 23.84 5.62 -4.84
N ASP A 209 23.91 4.38 -5.31
CA ASP A 209 24.91 4.00 -6.32
C ASP A 209 24.59 4.79 -7.60
N GLN A 210 25.58 5.50 -8.14
CA GLN A 210 25.38 6.41 -9.28
C GLN A 210 25.44 5.68 -10.64
N SER A 211 25.78 4.39 -10.66
CA SER A 211 26.01 3.66 -11.90
C SER A 211 24.73 3.22 -12.64
N ASP A 212 23.63 2.98 -11.92
CA ASP A 212 22.35 2.56 -12.50
C ASP A 212 21.15 3.07 -11.66
N GLY A 213 20.20 3.71 -12.34
CA GLY A 213 19.02 4.30 -11.70
C GLY A 213 18.10 3.31 -11.02
N ASP A 214 18.13 2.03 -11.42
CA ASP A 214 17.38 0.98 -10.75
C ASP A 214 17.86 0.70 -9.31
N TRP A 215 19.06 1.14 -8.92
CA TRP A 215 19.57 1.08 -7.54
C TRP A 215 19.14 2.26 -6.67
N ARG A 216 18.38 3.20 -7.22
CA ARG A 216 17.97 4.44 -6.55
C ARG A 216 16.49 4.46 -6.17
N LYS A 217 15.68 3.62 -6.83
CA LYS A 217 14.23 3.64 -6.72
C LYS A 217 13.63 2.33 -6.25
N ALA A 218 12.41 2.41 -5.77
CA ALA A 218 11.60 1.28 -5.36
C ALA A 218 10.14 1.49 -5.76
N TYR A 219 9.34 0.44 -5.59
CA TYR A 219 7.92 0.45 -5.90
C TYR A 219 7.06 0.06 -4.69
N SER A 220 7.70 -0.19 -3.54
CA SER A 220 7.05 -0.73 -2.36
C SER A 220 6.03 0.27 -1.80
N THR A 221 4.85 -0.25 -1.47
CA THR A 221 3.90 0.45 -0.61
C THR A 221 4.26 0.14 0.85
N PRO A 222 4.50 1.12 1.72
CA PRO A 222 4.81 0.87 3.13
C PRO A 222 3.68 0.14 3.86
N ALA A 223 3.94 -0.47 5.02
CA ALA A 223 2.87 -0.96 5.90
C ALA A 223 3.08 -0.49 7.34
N ILE A 224 1.98 -0.40 8.08
CA ILE A 224 1.97 0.07 9.46
C ILE A 224 1.68 -1.09 10.39
N ILE A 225 2.52 -1.26 11.41
CA ILE A 225 2.23 -2.12 12.55
C ILE A 225 1.93 -1.27 13.78
N LYS A 226 0.84 -1.60 14.47
CA LYS A 226 0.50 -1.04 15.78
C LYS A 226 1.13 -1.90 16.87
N LEU A 227 1.94 -1.29 17.72
CA LEU A 227 2.50 -1.86 18.93
C LEU A 227 1.75 -1.32 20.14
N GLN A 228 2.02 -1.84 21.33
CA GLN A 228 1.32 -1.43 22.56
C GLN A 228 1.50 0.06 22.88
N ASP A 229 2.67 0.62 22.56
CA ASP A 229 3.10 1.97 22.95
C ASP A 229 3.28 2.93 21.76
N ARG A 230 3.33 2.42 20.52
CA ARG A 230 3.61 3.21 19.31
C ARG A 230 3.09 2.55 18.04
N SER A 231 3.13 3.27 16.92
CA SER A 231 2.97 2.70 15.58
C SER A 231 4.27 2.83 14.80
N LEU A 232 4.57 1.84 13.94
CA LEU A 232 5.72 1.88 13.04
C LEU A 232 5.26 1.81 11.59
N LEU A 233 5.65 2.78 10.78
CA LEU A 233 5.54 2.75 9.32
C LEU A 233 6.84 2.17 8.76
N VAL A 234 6.83 0.92 8.32
CA VAL A 234 7.98 0.31 7.65
C VAL A 234 7.86 0.52 6.14
N SER A 235 8.88 1.14 5.56
CA SER A 235 8.93 1.50 4.14
C SER A 235 10.17 0.90 3.48
N PRO A 236 10.01 -0.27 2.82
CA PRO A 236 11.06 -0.86 2.00
C PRO A 236 11.46 0.08 0.86
N GLY A 237 12.76 0.19 0.58
CA GLY A 237 13.28 1.03 -0.49
C GLY A 237 14.44 0.35 -1.23
N ALA A 238 15.06 1.05 -2.18
CA ALA A 238 16.32 0.61 -2.76
C ALA A 238 17.47 0.86 -1.78
N MET A 239 18.39 -0.09 -1.68
CA MET A 239 19.56 -0.13 -0.79
C MET A 239 19.25 -0.15 0.70
N THR A 240 18.27 0.64 1.14
CA THR A 240 17.94 0.91 2.53
C THR A 240 16.43 0.90 2.72
N SER A 241 16.00 0.16 3.73
CA SER A 241 14.64 0.21 4.25
C SER A 241 14.62 0.99 5.56
N ILE A 242 13.54 1.73 5.82
CA ILE A 242 13.41 2.57 7.01
C ILE A 242 12.12 2.29 7.76
N ALA A 243 12.10 2.59 9.05
CA ALA A 243 10.87 2.73 9.82
C ALA A 243 10.72 4.15 10.33
N LEU A 244 9.52 4.69 10.18
CA LEU A 244 9.13 6.01 10.66
C LEU A 244 8.04 5.90 11.72
N ASP A 245 7.96 6.90 12.58
CA ASP A 245 6.71 7.21 13.27
C ASP A 245 5.70 7.76 12.23
N PRO A 246 4.55 7.10 12.00
CA PRO A 246 3.61 7.50 10.96
C PRO A 246 2.93 8.86 11.22
N ALA A 247 2.83 9.29 12.48
CA ALA A 247 2.19 10.55 12.83
C ALA A 247 3.11 11.76 12.55
N THR A 248 4.42 11.58 12.71
CA THR A 248 5.41 12.68 12.67
C THR A 248 6.38 12.60 11.48
N GLY A 249 6.49 11.44 10.83
CA GLY A 249 7.50 11.19 9.80
C GLY A 249 8.92 11.02 10.36
N LYS A 250 9.09 11.03 11.68
CA LYS A 250 10.42 10.90 12.30
C LYS A 250 10.96 9.49 12.11
N GLU A 251 12.18 9.38 11.59
CA GLU A 251 12.85 8.10 11.47
C GLU A 251 13.15 7.48 12.84
N ILE A 252 12.81 6.21 12.97
CA ILE A 252 13.04 5.38 14.15
C ILE A 252 14.27 4.52 13.92
N TRP A 253 14.32 3.80 12.80
CA TRP A 253 15.47 2.99 12.41
C TRP A 253 15.63 2.89 10.90
N ARG A 254 16.83 2.52 10.47
CA ARG A 254 17.17 2.16 9.08
C ARG A 254 18.03 0.91 9.00
N VAL A 255 17.87 0.15 7.92
CA VAL A 255 18.63 -1.07 7.62
C VAL A 255 19.15 -1.03 6.19
N LYS A 256 20.48 -1.09 6.02
CA LYS A 256 21.14 -1.13 4.71
C LYS A 256 21.24 -2.59 4.24
N HIS A 257 20.48 -2.95 3.22
CA HIS A 257 20.45 -4.32 2.67
C HIS A 257 21.11 -4.44 1.29
N GLY A 258 21.34 -3.32 0.60
CA GLY A 258 21.99 -3.30 -0.72
C GLY A 258 21.11 -3.71 -1.90
N GLY A 259 20.01 -4.43 -1.72
CA GLY A 259 19.12 -4.81 -2.84
C GLY A 259 18.46 -3.63 -3.56
N MET A 260 18.05 -3.83 -4.82
CA MET A 260 17.41 -2.83 -5.69
C MET A 260 15.91 -3.10 -5.91
N ASN A 261 15.10 -2.05 -6.13
CA ASN A 261 13.69 -2.16 -6.56
C ASN A 261 12.77 -3.00 -5.64
N ALA A 262 12.80 -2.79 -4.32
CA ALA A 262 11.81 -3.42 -3.43
C ALA A 262 10.37 -3.07 -3.90
N ALA A 263 9.52 -4.08 -4.11
CA ALA A 263 8.19 -3.89 -4.69
C ALA A 263 7.03 -4.32 -3.78
N SER A 264 7.28 -5.20 -2.82
CA SER A 264 6.24 -5.76 -1.94
C SER A 264 6.06 -4.92 -0.68
N ARG A 265 4.83 -4.89 -0.13
CA ARG A 265 4.61 -4.38 1.24
C ARG A 265 5.38 -5.24 2.24
N PRO A 266 5.90 -4.67 3.34
CA PRO A 266 6.51 -5.48 4.39
C PRO A 266 5.45 -6.29 5.12
N ILE A 267 5.80 -7.51 5.52
CA ILE A 267 5.02 -8.41 6.35
C ILE A 267 5.52 -8.28 7.79
N PHE A 268 4.61 -8.37 8.75
CA PHE A 268 4.98 -8.38 10.16
C PHE A 268 4.67 -9.73 10.78
N HIS A 269 5.65 -10.31 11.46
CA HIS A 269 5.48 -11.58 12.16
C HIS A 269 6.52 -11.71 13.28
N ASP A 270 6.10 -12.17 14.46
CA ASP A 270 6.99 -12.47 15.60
C ASP A 270 8.03 -11.37 15.90
N GLY A 271 7.58 -10.11 15.99
CA GLY A 271 8.45 -8.95 16.27
C GLY A 271 9.41 -8.57 15.13
N LYS A 272 9.20 -9.07 13.91
CA LYS A 272 10.03 -8.81 12.74
C LYS A 272 9.20 -8.16 11.62
N ALA A 273 9.84 -7.26 10.88
CA ALA A 273 9.39 -6.83 9.57
C ALA A 273 10.16 -7.63 8.52
N ILE A 274 9.45 -8.29 7.62
CA ILE A 274 9.98 -9.15 6.56
C ILE A 274 9.64 -8.49 5.22
N PHE A 275 10.65 -8.26 4.37
CA PHE A 275 10.41 -7.64 3.07
C PHE A 275 11.43 -8.11 2.03
N THR A 276 10.98 -8.10 0.78
CA THR A 276 11.86 -8.32 -0.36
C THR A 276 12.67 -7.06 -0.61
N THR A 277 13.92 -7.24 -1.01
CA THR A 277 14.80 -6.13 -1.38
C THR A 277 14.95 -6.01 -2.90
N GLY A 278 14.06 -6.66 -3.64
CA GLY A 278 14.14 -6.89 -5.09
C GLY A 278 15.41 -7.65 -5.48
N TYR A 279 16.08 -7.24 -6.55
CA TYR A 279 17.25 -7.97 -7.05
C TYR A 279 18.47 -7.68 -6.16
N ASN A 280 19.09 -8.71 -5.63
CA ASN A 280 20.31 -8.58 -4.82
C ASN A 280 21.13 -9.87 -4.92
N ARG A 281 22.45 -9.76 -5.08
CA ARG A 281 23.38 -10.90 -5.13
C ARG A 281 23.60 -11.50 -3.72
N GLY A 282 22.55 -12.04 -3.10
CA GLY A 282 22.64 -12.86 -1.87
C GLY A 282 21.77 -12.44 -0.68
N LYS A 283 20.95 -11.39 -0.77
CA LYS A 283 19.97 -11.01 0.29
C LYS A 283 18.69 -10.48 -0.35
N SER A 284 17.87 -11.36 -0.90
CA SER A 284 16.66 -10.96 -1.65
C SER A 284 15.41 -10.83 -0.75
N LEU A 285 15.41 -11.51 0.40
CA LEU A 285 14.43 -11.42 1.48
C LEU A 285 15.16 -11.18 2.80
N VAL A 286 14.71 -10.20 3.59
CA VAL A 286 15.35 -9.83 4.86
C VAL A 286 14.27 -9.73 5.94
N ALA A 287 14.56 -10.28 7.11
CA ALA A 287 13.79 -10.07 8.33
C ALA A 287 14.56 -9.22 9.32
N VAL A 288 13.92 -8.14 9.79
CA VAL A 288 14.52 -7.16 10.69
C VAL A 288 13.66 -7.04 11.94
N ARG A 289 14.27 -7.21 13.12
CA ARG A 289 13.58 -6.98 14.39
C ARG A 289 13.17 -5.51 14.51
N ILE A 290 11.93 -5.27 14.90
CA ILE A 290 11.29 -3.94 14.85
C ILE A 290 11.53 -3.07 16.09
N ASP A 291 12.15 -3.63 17.12
CA ASP A 291 12.46 -3.00 18.41
C ASP A 291 13.70 -2.08 18.36
N GLY A 292 14.41 -2.04 17.24
CA GLY A 292 15.63 -1.25 17.07
C GLY A 292 15.43 0.27 17.00
N ARG A 293 16.56 0.99 17.06
CA ARG A 293 16.66 2.45 16.89
C ARG A 293 17.95 2.81 16.13
N GLY A 294 17.92 3.86 15.31
CA GLY A 294 19.06 4.33 14.54
C GLY A 294 19.46 3.40 13.39
N GLU A 295 20.76 3.30 13.07
CA GLU A 295 21.21 2.31 12.10
C GLU A 295 21.25 0.91 12.72
N VAL A 296 20.43 0.00 12.20
CA VAL A 296 20.25 -1.35 12.77
C VAL A 296 20.83 -2.48 11.90
N THR A 297 21.57 -2.14 10.85
CA THR A 297 22.11 -3.07 9.85
C THR A 297 22.83 -4.28 10.45
N GLN A 298 23.69 -4.04 11.44
CA GLN A 298 24.51 -5.09 12.06
C GLN A 298 23.83 -5.76 13.26
N SER A 299 22.83 -5.13 13.84
CA SER A 299 22.29 -5.52 15.15
C SER A 299 20.92 -6.18 15.08
N HIS A 300 20.07 -5.85 14.10
CA HIS A 300 18.65 -6.28 14.08
C HIS A 300 18.24 -7.11 12.87
N VAL A 301 19.13 -7.36 11.91
CA VAL A 301 18.86 -8.38 10.87
C VAL A 301 18.79 -9.75 11.56
N ALA A 302 17.62 -10.35 11.60
CA ALA A 302 17.37 -11.63 12.26
C ALA A 302 17.79 -12.80 11.36
N TRP A 303 17.41 -12.73 10.08
CA TRP A 303 17.79 -13.69 9.05
C TRP A 303 17.64 -13.07 7.66
N THR A 304 18.27 -13.73 6.68
CA THR A 304 18.15 -13.41 5.25
C THR A 304 17.96 -14.67 4.44
N TYR A 305 17.25 -14.57 3.33
CA TYR A 305 16.98 -15.68 2.42
C TYR A 305 17.04 -15.21 0.96
N ASP A 306 17.53 -16.04 0.05
CA ASP A 306 17.81 -15.64 -1.33
C ASP A 306 17.35 -16.65 -2.41
N ARG A 307 16.85 -17.84 -2.03
CA ARG A 307 16.44 -18.88 -2.96
C ARG A 307 14.98 -18.73 -3.39
N GLY A 308 14.71 -18.52 -4.68
CA GLY A 308 13.32 -18.45 -5.17
C GLY A 308 12.51 -17.29 -4.60
N VAL A 309 13.17 -16.20 -4.19
CA VAL A 309 12.50 -15.00 -3.67
C VAL A 309 11.87 -14.20 -4.82
N PRO A 310 10.60 -13.77 -4.71
CA PRO A 310 9.96 -12.92 -5.70
C PRO A 310 10.60 -11.53 -5.78
N THR A 311 10.68 -11.00 -7.00
CA THR A 311 11.02 -9.60 -7.23
C THR A 311 9.78 -8.70 -7.34
N ARG A 312 8.64 -9.24 -7.81
CA ARG A 312 7.38 -8.50 -7.98
C ARG A 312 6.20 -9.07 -7.19
N PRO A 313 5.96 -10.40 -7.22
CA PRO A 313 4.86 -10.98 -6.45
C PRO A 313 5.04 -10.69 -4.95
N SER A 314 3.96 -10.29 -4.29
CA SER A 314 4.01 -10.10 -2.84
C SER A 314 4.04 -11.44 -2.13
N PRO A 315 4.95 -11.65 -1.17
CA PRO A 315 4.87 -12.77 -0.23
C PRO A 315 3.53 -12.78 0.52
N LEU A 316 3.12 -13.95 0.99
CA LEU A 316 1.92 -14.12 1.81
C LEU A 316 2.24 -14.90 3.09
N LEU A 317 1.89 -14.34 4.24
CA LEU A 317 2.00 -15.02 5.53
C LEU A 317 0.68 -15.73 5.83
N VAL A 318 0.71 -17.03 6.15
CA VAL A 318 -0.46 -17.79 6.60
C VAL A 318 -0.05 -18.59 7.84
N GLY A 319 -0.59 -18.22 9.00
CA GLY A 319 -0.09 -18.71 10.28
C GLY A 319 1.38 -18.31 10.48
N ASP A 320 2.23 -19.32 10.73
CA ASP A 320 3.68 -19.13 10.89
C ASP A 320 4.47 -19.39 9.59
N LEU A 321 3.76 -19.59 8.46
CA LEU A 321 4.35 -19.96 7.18
C LEU A 321 4.35 -18.80 6.19
N LEU A 322 5.49 -18.54 5.58
CA LEU A 322 5.68 -17.54 4.54
C LEU A 322 5.71 -18.21 3.17
N PHE A 323 4.74 -17.87 2.33
CA PHE A 323 4.62 -18.35 0.96
C PHE A 323 5.20 -17.33 -0.02
N LEU A 324 6.08 -17.83 -0.89
CA LEU A 324 6.77 -17.06 -1.91
C LEU A 324 6.47 -17.67 -3.28
N ILE A 325 6.15 -16.85 -4.28
CA ILE A 325 6.02 -17.29 -5.67
C ILE A 325 7.03 -16.51 -6.49
N SER A 326 8.12 -17.16 -6.90
CA SER A 326 9.15 -16.53 -7.73
C SER A 326 8.58 -16.12 -9.09
N ASP A 327 9.24 -15.15 -9.74
CA ASP A 327 8.90 -14.72 -11.11
C ASP A 327 9.05 -15.86 -12.16
N GLN A 328 9.66 -16.99 -11.81
CA GLN A 328 9.78 -18.19 -12.65
C GLN A 328 8.69 -19.24 -12.37
N GLY A 329 7.74 -18.96 -11.48
CA GLY A 329 6.61 -19.86 -11.19
C GLY A 329 6.88 -20.92 -10.12
N PHE A 330 8.03 -20.90 -9.45
CA PHE A 330 8.27 -21.77 -8.29
C PHE A 330 7.62 -21.22 -7.03
N ALA A 331 6.90 -22.08 -6.31
CA ALA A 331 6.36 -21.81 -4.99
C ALA A 331 7.31 -22.33 -3.91
N THR A 332 7.62 -21.48 -2.94
CA THR A 332 8.44 -21.81 -1.76
C THR A 332 7.64 -21.51 -0.50
N CYS A 333 7.75 -22.39 0.50
CA CYS A 333 7.17 -22.21 1.83
C CYS A 333 8.31 -22.19 2.86
N LEU A 334 8.32 -21.19 3.72
CA LEU A 334 9.33 -20.99 4.76
C LEU A 334 8.65 -20.86 6.13
N GLU A 335 9.34 -21.24 7.20
CA GLU A 335 8.94 -20.81 8.54
C GLU A 335 9.28 -19.32 8.70
N ALA A 336 8.27 -18.47 8.87
CA ALA A 336 8.44 -17.02 8.92
C ALA A 336 9.30 -16.56 10.10
N LYS A 337 9.39 -17.37 11.15
CA LYS A 337 10.21 -17.08 12.33
C LYS A 337 11.71 -17.16 12.03
N THR A 338 12.14 -18.18 11.27
CA THR A 338 13.55 -18.54 11.12
C THR A 338 14.13 -18.30 9.73
N GLY A 339 13.28 -18.17 8.71
CA GLY A 339 13.70 -17.98 7.32
C GLY A 339 13.99 -19.28 6.60
#